data_AF-A0A8I1RI21-F1
#
_entry.id   AF-A0A8I1RI21-F1
#
_cell.length_a   1.000
_cell.length_b   1.000
_cell.length_c   1.000
_cell.angle_alpha   90.00
_cell.angle_beta   90.00
_cell.angle_gamma   90.00
#
_symmetry.space_group_name_H-M   'P 1'
#
loop_
_entity.id
_entity.type
_entity.pdbx_description
1 polymer ?
#
loop_
_entity_poly.entity_id
_entity_poly.type
_entity_poly.pdbx_seq_one_letter_code
_entity_poly.pdbx_strand_id
1 'polypeptide(L)'
;MDTKLLARAAAIGLAAVAITVAIIQMREPDIPPPDPATIDAYAAPVDPLRQELRRCQSIGVEAANDRDCLRAWAENRRRFLAPGARPMERLPAPEDLAPDETMDQSAGAPVSDGAPPEHNPILKQHQSAAGTAN
;
A
#
# COMPACT_ATOMS: atom_id res chain seq x y z
N MET A 1 -28.69 -18.44 29.27
CA MET A 1 -28.10 -17.30 28.56
C MET A 1 -28.33 -16.07 29.42
N ASP A 2 -27.27 -15.36 29.81
CA ASP A 2 -27.37 -14.15 30.62
C ASP A 2 -27.87 -12.99 29.76
N THR A 3 -29.17 -12.97 29.51
CA THR A 3 -29.86 -11.95 28.70
C THR A 3 -29.56 -10.54 29.17
N LYS A 4 -29.29 -10.37 30.48
CA LYS A 4 -28.88 -9.09 31.09
C LYS A 4 -27.47 -8.65 30.68
N LEU A 5 -26.52 -9.58 30.55
CA LEU A 5 -25.18 -9.29 30.04
C LEU A 5 -25.23 -8.94 28.55
N LEU A 6 -26.02 -9.68 27.77
CA LEU A 6 -26.21 -9.39 26.34
C LEU A 6 -26.85 -8.01 26.11
N ALA A 7 -27.86 -7.64 26.90
CA ALA A 7 -28.49 -6.32 26.81
C ALA A 7 -27.52 -5.18 27.14
N ARG A 8 -26.66 -5.35 28.16
CA ARG A 8 -25.63 -4.36 28.50
C ARG A 8 -24.57 -4.23 27.42
N ALA A 9 -24.11 -5.35 26.87
CA ALA A 9 -23.14 -5.35 25.79
C ALA A 9 -23.68 -4.64 24.54
N ALA A 10 -24.94 -4.91 24.17
CA ALA A 10 -25.59 -4.24 23.05
C ALA A 10 -25.74 -2.72 23.29
N ALA A 11 -26.16 -2.31 24.49
CA ALA A 11 -26.31 -0.90 24.83
C ALA A 11 -24.96 -0.15 24.78
N ILE A 12 -23.90 -0.76 25.30
CA ILE A 12 -22.54 -0.18 25.26
C ILE A 12 -22.04 -0.08 23.81
N GLY A 13 -22.25 -1.12 23.00
CA GLY A 13 -21.86 -1.13 21.59
C GLY A 13 -22.56 -0.01 20.79
N LEU A 14 -23.87 0.14 20.96
CA LEU A 14 -24.63 1.21 20.28
C LEU A 14 -24.19 2.61 20.74
N ALA A 15 -23.96 2.80 22.04
CA ALA A 15 -23.47 4.07 22.56
C ALA A 15 -22.08 4.43 21.98
N ALA A 16 -21.17 3.46 21.90
CA ALA A 16 -19.85 3.66 21.31
C ALA A 16 -19.95 4.08 19.83
N VAL A 17 -20.77 3.38 19.04
CA VAL A 17 -21.00 3.72 17.62
C VAL A 17 -21.58 5.13 17.47
N ALA A 18 -22.60 5.48 18.28
CA ALA A 18 -23.22 6.80 18.24
C ALA A 18 -22.22 7.92 18.56
N ILE A 19 -21.34 7.72 19.55
CA ILE A 19 -20.29 8.67 19.92
C ILE A 19 -19.28 8.83 18.77
N THR A 20 -18.83 7.74 18.15
CA THR A 20 -17.90 7.82 17.01
C THR A 20 -18.51 8.61 15.84
N VAL A 21 -19.78 8.36 15.51
CA VAL A 21 -20.49 9.10 14.46
C VAL A 21 -20.60 10.59 14.83
N ALA A 22 -20.96 10.92 16.06
CA ALA A 22 -21.06 12.31 16.51
C ALA A 22 -19.72 13.05 16.37
N ILE A 23 -18.60 12.40 16.70
CA ILE A 23 -17.26 12.98 16.53
C ILE A 23 -16.96 13.28 15.06
N ILE A 24 -17.35 12.41 14.14
CA ILE A 24 -17.15 12.62 12.69
C ILE A 24 -18.02 13.79 12.21
N GLN A 25 -19.30 13.83 12.61
CA GLN A 25 -20.22 14.92 12.24
C GLN A 25 -19.74 16.29 12.75
N MET A 26 -19.15 16.34 13.94
CA MET A 26 -18.56 17.58 14.48
C MET A 26 -17.25 17.97 13.80
N ARG A 27 -16.64 17.06 13.04
CA ARG A 27 -15.42 17.30 12.26
C ARG A 27 -15.70 17.67 10.81
N GLU A 28 -16.95 17.95 10.42
CA GLU A 28 -17.23 18.55 9.12
C GLU A 28 -16.78 20.03 9.17
N PRO A 29 -15.63 20.40 8.56
CA PRO A 29 -15.38 21.80 8.29
C PRO A 29 -16.43 22.29 7.28
N ASP A 30 -16.82 23.55 7.39
CA ASP A 30 -17.64 24.27 6.41
C ASP A 30 -16.85 24.46 5.11
N ILE A 31 -16.51 23.35 4.46
CA ILE A 31 -15.86 23.31 3.15
C ILE A 31 -16.99 23.22 2.13
N PRO A 32 -17.19 24.26 1.30
CA PRO A 32 -18.14 24.22 0.21
C PRO A 32 -17.93 22.95 -0.62
N PRO A 33 -19.01 22.28 -1.08
CA PRO A 33 -18.87 21.12 -1.94
C PRO A 33 -17.98 21.48 -3.14
N PRO A 34 -16.98 20.65 -3.48
CA PRO A 34 -16.08 20.95 -4.59
C PRO A 34 -16.90 21.14 -5.87
N ASP A 35 -16.62 22.24 -6.57
CA ASP A 35 -17.27 22.62 -7.82
C ASP A 35 -17.13 21.47 -8.84
N PRO A 36 -18.24 20.94 -9.41
CA PRO A 36 -18.19 19.81 -10.34
C PRO A 36 -17.29 20.10 -11.54
N ALA A 37 -17.13 21.37 -11.90
CA ALA A 37 -16.27 21.82 -12.98
C ALA A 37 -14.78 21.49 -12.77
N THR A 38 -14.32 21.35 -11.51
CA THR A 38 -12.93 20.95 -11.22
C THR A 38 -12.70 19.43 -11.26
N ILE A 39 -13.75 18.62 -11.16
CA ILE A 39 -13.66 17.16 -11.26
C ILE A 39 -13.50 16.73 -12.74
N ASP A 40 -14.13 17.46 -13.66
CA ASP A 40 -14.09 17.16 -15.10
C ASP A 40 -12.78 17.54 -15.79
N ALA A 41 -12.01 18.49 -15.25
CA ALA A 41 -10.73 18.92 -15.82
C ALA A 41 -9.64 17.83 -15.79
N TYR A 42 -9.87 16.74 -15.04
CA TYR A 42 -9.03 15.55 -14.98
C TYR A 42 -9.76 14.28 -15.45
N ALA A 43 -10.72 14.42 -16.38
CA ALA A 43 -11.28 13.30 -17.11
C ALA A 43 -10.21 12.71 -18.06
N ALA A 44 -9.21 12.05 -17.47
CA ALA A 44 -8.37 11.10 -18.17
C ALA A 44 -9.28 10.15 -18.98
N PRO A 45 -8.88 9.76 -20.20
CA PRO A 45 -9.71 8.93 -21.08
C PRO A 45 -10.30 7.79 -20.28
N VAL A 46 -11.64 7.67 -20.32
CA VAL A 46 -12.44 6.75 -19.50
C VAL A 46 -11.80 5.38 -19.54
N ASP A 47 -11.01 5.06 -18.52
CA ASP A 47 -10.28 3.81 -18.49
C ASP A 47 -11.33 2.70 -18.41
N PRO A 48 -11.44 1.83 -19.44
CA PRO A 48 -12.44 0.77 -19.44
C PRO A 48 -12.28 -0.13 -18.20
N LEU A 49 -11.06 -0.23 -17.65
CA LEU A 49 -10.82 -0.92 -16.39
C LEU A 49 -11.56 -0.26 -15.22
N ARG A 50 -11.60 1.07 -15.14
CA ARG A 50 -12.33 1.77 -14.07
C ARG A 50 -13.84 1.58 -14.19
N GLN A 51 -14.37 1.50 -15.41
CA GLN A 51 -15.78 1.22 -15.62
C GLN A 51 -16.13 -0.20 -15.12
N GLU A 52 -15.30 -1.19 -15.45
CA GLU A 52 -15.51 -2.57 -15.01
C GLU A 52 -15.38 -2.72 -13.49
N LEU A 53 -14.40 -2.05 -12.88
CA LEU A 53 -14.26 -2.01 -11.43
C LEU A 53 -15.50 -1.45 -10.72
N ARG A 54 -16.12 -0.40 -11.28
CA ARG A 54 -17.38 0.15 -10.74
C ARG A 54 -18.54 -0.82 -10.87
N ARG A 55 -18.67 -1.50 -12.01
CA ARG A 55 -19.66 -2.57 -12.20
C ARG A 55 -19.48 -3.66 -11.14
N CYS A 56 -18.26 -4.15 -10.95
CA CYS A 56 -17.96 -5.18 -9.96
C CYS A 56 -18.25 -4.75 -8.52
N GLN A 57 -18.03 -3.47 -8.19
CA GLN A 57 -18.40 -2.93 -6.87
C GLN A 57 -19.91 -2.89 -6.66
N SER A 58 -20.70 -2.59 -7.68
CA SER A 58 -22.17 -2.53 -7.57
C SER A 58 -22.83 -3.87 -7.27
N ILE A 59 -22.20 -4.99 -7.67
CA ILE A 59 -22.69 -6.36 -7.38
C ILE A 59 -22.07 -6.97 -6.11
N GLY A 60 -21.07 -6.31 -5.52
CA GLY A 60 -20.51 -6.66 -4.22
C GLY A 60 -19.94 -8.08 -4.15
N VAL A 61 -20.39 -8.88 -3.17
CA VAL A 61 -19.87 -10.24 -2.91
C VAL A 61 -20.07 -11.17 -4.11
N GLU A 62 -21.09 -10.94 -4.94
CA GLU A 62 -21.34 -11.74 -6.14
C GLU A 62 -20.16 -11.66 -7.13
N ALA A 63 -19.44 -10.54 -7.18
CA ALA A 63 -18.24 -10.36 -8.02
C ALA A 63 -17.12 -11.35 -7.68
N ALA A 64 -17.12 -11.97 -6.48
CA ALA A 64 -16.12 -12.97 -6.12
C ALA A 64 -16.19 -14.25 -6.98
N ASN A 65 -17.35 -14.52 -7.58
CA ASN A 65 -17.57 -15.67 -8.47
C ASN A 65 -17.54 -15.28 -9.96
N ASP A 66 -17.44 -13.99 -10.28
CA ASP A 66 -17.41 -13.47 -11.66
C ASP A 66 -15.96 -13.43 -12.18
N ARG A 67 -15.72 -14.11 -13.31
CA ARG A 67 -14.38 -14.23 -13.92
C ARG A 67 -13.84 -12.90 -14.46
N ASP A 68 -14.71 -12.03 -14.95
CA ASP A 68 -14.34 -10.73 -15.49
C ASP A 68 -14.00 -9.76 -14.35
N CYS A 69 -14.75 -9.82 -13.25
CA CYS A 69 -14.42 -9.05 -12.05
C CYS A 69 -13.10 -9.45 -11.41
N LEU A 70 -12.83 -10.76 -11.30
CA LEU A 70 -11.54 -11.25 -10.82
C LEU A 70 -10.38 -10.79 -11.70
N ARG A 71 -10.58 -10.74 -13.03
CA ARG A 71 -9.58 -10.22 -13.97
C ARG A 71 -9.35 -8.72 -13.76
N ALA A 72 -10.41 -7.93 -13.64
CA ALA A 72 -10.34 -6.49 -13.45
C ALA A 72 -9.59 -6.11 -12.16
N TRP A 73 -9.86 -6.79 -11.04
CA TRP A 73 -9.12 -6.56 -9.79
C TRP A 73 -7.65 -6.94 -9.88
N ALA A 74 -7.33 -8.08 -10.52
CA ALA A 74 -5.96 -8.49 -10.71
C ALA A 74 -5.17 -7.47 -11.53
N GLU A 75 -5.77 -6.95 -12.60
CA GLU A 75 -5.18 -5.91 -13.46
C GLU A 75 -5.00 -4.58 -12.72
N ASN A 76 -6.02 -4.14 -11.97
CA ASN A 76 -5.92 -2.94 -11.15
C ASN A 76 -4.76 -3.02 -10.16
N ARG A 77 -4.65 -4.16 -9.45
CA ARG A 77 -3.57 -4.42 -8.51
C ARG A 77 -2.20 -4.43 -9.20
N ARG A 78 -2.09 -5.03 -10.39
CA ARG A 78 -0.83 -5.03 -11.17
C ARG A 78 -0.38 -3.62 -11.51
N ARG A 79 -1.29 -2.74 -11.95
CA ARG A 79 -0.97 -1.34 -12.28
C ARG A 79 -0.45 -0.55 -11.08
N PHE A 80 -1.08 -0.71 -9.92
CA PHE A 80 -0.66 -0.01 -8.70
C PHE A 80 0.59 -0.60 -8.04
N LEU A 81 0.82 -1.90 -8.19
CA LEU A 81 1.97 -2.60 -7.60
C LEU A 81 3.12 -2.85 -8.59
N ALA A 82 3.04 -2.34 -9.81
CA ALA A 82 4.10 -2.53 -10.80
C ALA A 82 5.42 -1.90 -10.30
N PRO A 83 6.57 -2.57 -10.47
CA PRO A 83 7.88 -1.97 -10.24
C PRO A 83 8.01 -0.68 -11.08
N GLY A 84 8.24 0.46 -10.43
CA GLY A 84 8.27 1.78 -11.09
C GLY A 84 6.93 2.55 -11.11
N ALA A 85 5.86 1.98 -10.55
CA ALA A 85 4.58 2.70 -10.39
C ALA A 85 4.59 3.71 -9.23
N ARG A 86 5.49 3.56 -8.27
CA ARG A 86 5.84 4.68 -7.40
C ARG A 86 6.64 5.64 -8.27
N PRO A 87 6.26 6.93 -8.35
CA PRO A 87 7.28 7.93 -8.62
C PRO A 87 8.44 7.55 -7.69
N MET A 88 9.64 7.35 -8.23
CA MET A 88 10.81 7.64 -7.40
C MET A 88 10.61 9.11 -7.07
N GLU A 89 9.91 9.37 -5.96
CA GLU A 89 10.04 10.60 -5.24
C GLU A 89 11.54 10.70 -5.13
N ARG A 90 12.09 11.59 -5.96
CA ARG A 90 13.48 11.95 -5.94
C ARG A 90 13.59 12.57 -4.56
N LEU A 91 13.85 11.73 -3.56
CA LEU A 91 14.36 12.17 -2.29
C LEU A 91 15.50 13.10 -2.72
N PRO A 92 15.41 14.42 -2.44
CA PRO A 92 16.43 15.33 -2.89
C PRO A 92 17.77 14.69 -2.51
N ALA A 93 18.67 14.62 -3.48
CA ALA A 93 19.99 14.09 -3.21
C ALA A 93 20.51 14.82 -1.94
N PRO A 94 21.20 14.13 -1.02
CA PRO A 94 21.69 14.76 0.20
C PRO A 94 22.58 15.99 -0.03
N GLU A 95 22.94 16.30 -1.28
CA GLU A 95 23.62 17.52 -1.71
C GLU A 95 22.82 18.80 -1.42
N ASP A 96 21.49 18.74 -1.29
CA ASP A 96 20.67 19.90 -0.89
C ASP A 96 20.69 20.15 0.64
N LEU A 97 21.33 19.25 1.41
CA LEU A 97 21.58 19.38 2.84
C LEU A 97 23.09 19.38 3.14
N ALA A 98 23.89 20.05 2.31
CA ALA A 98 25.28 20.33 2.66
C ALA A 98 25.34 21.03 4.03
N PRO A 99 26.01 20.44 5.05
CA PRO A 99 26.41 21.19 6.22
C PRO A 99 27.46 22.21 5.76
N ASP A 100 27.24 23.49 6.07
CA ASP A 100 28.30 24.48 6.09
C ASP A 100 29.25 24.12 7.24
N GLU A 101 30.12 23.14 7.03
CA GLU A 101 31.24 22.85 7.92
C GLU A 101 32.52 23.09 7.15
N THR A 102 32.98 24.33 7.27
CA THR A 102 34.37 24.72 7.15
C THR A 102 35.23 23.83 8.03
N MET A 103 35.72 22.76 7.41
CA MET A 103 37.00 22.09 7.64
C MET A 103 37.91 22.79 8.66
N ASP A 104 37.89 22.33 9.93
CA ASP A 104 39.04 22.42 10.82
C ASP A 104 39.73 21.05 10.85
N GLN A 105 41.01 21.08 10.50
CA GLN A 105 41.88 19.93 10.36
C GLN A 105 42.43 19.52 11.73
N SER A 106 42.24 18.26 12.13
CA SER A 106 43.36 17.52 12.72
C SER A 106 43.12 16.04 12.95
N ALA A 107 44.17 15.31 12.56
CA ALA A 107 44.69 14.08 13.16
C ALA A 107 44.08 12.73 12.75
N GLY A 108 44.85 12.01 11.94
CA GLY A 108 45.11 10.58 12.17
C GLY A 108 44.83 9.64 11.00
N ALA A 109 45.80 9.44 10.11
CA ALA A 109 45.93 8.21 9.32
C ALA A 109 46.67 7.13 10.16
N PRO A 110 46.86 5.84 9.73
CA PRO A 110 46.40 5.16 8.52
C PRO A 110 45.89 3.68 8.67
N VAL A 111 45.13 3.23 7.66
CA VAL A 111 45.21 1.94 6.90
C VAL A 111 44.72 0.59 7.48
N SER A 112 43.87 -0.04 6.63
CA SER A 112 43.57 -1.45 6.32
C SER A 112 43.29 -2.49 7.40
N ASP A 113 42.13 -3.14 7.29
CA ASP A 113 42.04 -4.55 6.84
C ASP A 113 40.58 -4.98 6.58
N GLY A 114 40.34 -5.77 5.52
CA GLY A 114 39.10 -6.53 5.36
C GLY A 114 38.52 -6.62 3.94
N ALA A 115 39.14 -7.41 3.07
CA ALA A 115 38.48 -7.93 1.87
C ALA A 115 37.26 -8.80 2.23
N PRO A 116 36.14 -8.79 1.48
CA PRO A 116 35.14 -9.84 1.58
C PRO A 116 35.55 -11.05 0.72
N PRO A 117 35.57 -12.29 1.23
CA PRO A 117 35.75 -13.46 0.37
C PRO A 117 34.50 -13.69 -0.48
N GLU A 118 34.71 -13.76 -1.78
CA GLU A 118 33.79 -14.36 -2.73
C GLU A 118 33.58 -15.86 -2.45
N HIS A 119 32.45 -16.36 -2.96
CA HIS A 119 32.05 -17.76 -3.18
C HIS A 119 31.41 -18.50 -2.01
N ASN A 120 30.09 -18.72 -2.12
CA ASN A 120 29.48 -19.94 -1.59
C ASN A 120 28.58 -20.61 -2.63
N PRO A 121 29.08 -21.61 -3.38
CA PRO A 121 28.30 -22.42 -4.29
C PRO A 121 27.81 -23.70 -3.59
N ILE A 122 26.91 -23.61 -2.60
CA ILE A 122 26.35 -24.81 -1.93
C ILE A 122 24.82 -24.73 -1.80
N LEU A 123 24.11 -24.43 -2.90
CA LEU A 123 22.65 -24.63 -2.96
C LEU A 123 22.20 -25.23 -4.30
N LYS A 124 23.03 -26.11 -4.88
CA LYS A 124 22.72 -26.83 -6.12
C LYS A 124 22.78 -28.37 -6.01
N GLN A 125 22.87 -28.94 -4.81
CA GLN A 125 23.01 -30.39 -4.64
C GLN A 125 21.74 -31.17 -4.25
N HIS A 126 20.61 -30.52 -3.96
CA HIS A 126 19.39 -31.23 -3.54
C HIS A 126 18.42 -31.64 -4.67
N GLN A 127 18.82 -31.57 -5.94
CA GLN A 127 17.95 -31.93 -7.09
C GLN A 127 18.44 -33.12 -7.93
N SER A 128 19.23 -34.03 -7.36
CA SER A 128 19.61 -35.27 -8.07
C SER A 128 19.57 -36.49 -7.16
N ALA A 129 18.36 -36.95 -6.82
CA ALA A 129 18.06 -38.34 -6.42
C ALA A 129 16.54 -38.56 -6.21
N ALA A 130 15.76 -38.50 -7.29
CA ALA A 130 14.42 -39.11 -7.33
C ALA A 130 13.98 -39.25 -8.79
N GLY A 131 14.44 -40.32 -9.45
CA GLY A 131 14.09 -40.55 -10.86
C GLY A 131 14.84 -41.71 -11.49
N THR A 132 14.86 -42.88 -10.84
CA THR A 132 15.13 -44.16 -11.52
C THR A 132 14.23 -45.24 -10.94
N ALA A 133 13.56 -45.95 -11.86
CA ALA A 133 12.86 -47.23 -11.70
C ALA A 133 11.62 -47.26 -10.76
N ASN A 134 10.41 -47.19 -11.33
CA ASN A 134 9.64 -48.36 -11.79
C ASN A 134 8.37 -47.89 -12.52
#